data_AF-A0A314YLN2-F1
#
_entry.id   AF-A0A314YLN2-F1
#
_cell.length_a   1.000
_cell.length_b   1.000
_cell.length_c   1.000
_cell.angle_alpha   90.00
_cell.angle_beta   90.00
_cell.angle_gamma   90.00
#
_symmetry.space_group_name_H-M   'P 1'
#
loop_
_entity.id
_entity.type
_entity.pdbx_description
1 polymer ?
#
loop_
_entity_poly.entity_id
_entity_poly.type
_entity_poly.pdbx_seq_one_letter_code
_entity_poly.pdbx_strand_id
1 'polypeptide(L)'
;MQVNRSGQLDNNNPQYSINAEITGLVMSLNEVQLQQILILWDYLSTSELRNKYWRYRPWCSLLSKKMKGWQILWWRYAQESILSDVRKRLRKSSWRYFGQRLSSCRKYVNLYKTKLDFLRHYQGS
;
A
#
# COMPACT_ATOMS: atom_id res chain seq x y z
N MET A 1 -16.34 8.81 -26.62
CA MET A 1 -16.27 8.24 -25.26
C MET A 1 -17.57 8.57 -24.55
N GLN A 2 -18.47 7.60 -24.37
CA GLN A 2 -19.69 7.79 -23.59
C GLN A 2 -19.47 7.16 -22.22
N VAL A 3 -19.48 7.99 -21.17
CA VAL A 3 -19.30 7.54 -19.79
C VAL A 3 -20.68 7.42 -19.17
N ASN A 4 -21.11 6.20 -18.85
CA ASN A 4 -22.33 5.98 -18.11
C ASN A 4 -22.10 6.39 -16.64
N ARG A 5 -22.36 7.67 -16.33
CA ARG A 5 -22.33 8.23 -14.96
C ARG A 5 -23.64 8.04 -14.20
N SER A 6 -24.44 7.01 -14.52
CA SER A 6 -25.55 6.62 -13.65
C SER A 6 -24.99 5.72 -12.56
N GLY A 7 -24.94 6.23 -11.32
CA GLY A 7 -24.45 5.53 -10.12
C GLY A 7 -25.27 4.32 -9.68
N GLN A 8 -25.96 3.66 -10.61
CA GLN A 8 -26.70 2.44 -10.39
C GLN A 8 -25.85 1.31 -10.99
N LEU A 9 -25.20 0.55 -10.12
CA LEU A 9 -24.48 -0.68 -10.48
C LEU A 9 -25.51 -1.73 -10.90
N ASP A 10 -26.08 -1.56 -12.09
CA ASP A 10 -26.70 -2.66 -12.80
C ASP A 10 -25.55 -3.57 -13.25
N ASN A 11 -25.34 -4.66 -12.51
CA ASN A 11 -24.26 -5.65 -12.64
C ASN A 11 -24.06 -6.21 -14.06
N ASN A 12 -24.97 -5.93 -14.99
CA ASN A 12 -25.01 -6.50 -16.32
C ASN A 12 -24.41 -5.60 -17.40
N ASN A 13 -24.07 -4.33 -17.10
CA ASN A 13 -23.49 -3.43 -18.09
C ASN A 13 -21.99 -3.16 -17.85
N PRO A 14 -21.15 -3.20 -18.90
CA PRO A 14 -19.74 -2.89 -18.78
C PRO A 14 -19.53 -1.42 -18.40
N GLN A 15 -18.66 -1.17 -17.43
CA GLN A 15 -18.34 0.18 -16.94
C GLN A 15 -17.69 1.06 -18.02
N TYR A 16 -17.02 0.43 -18.99
CA TYR A 16 -16.44 1.08 -20.16
C TYR A 16 -16.66 0.19 -21.39
N SER A 17 -17.28 0.73 -22.44
CA SER A 17 -17.35 0.09 -23.75
C SER A 17 -16.53 0.90 -24.76
N ILE A 18 -15.49 0.28 -25.31
CA ILE A 18 -14.62 0.90 -26.32
C ILE A 18 -14.73 0.07 -27.59
N ASN A 19 -15.35 0.62 -28.63
CA ASN A 19 -15.32 0.06 -29.97
C ASN A 19 -14.23 0.82 -30.75
N ALA A 20 -13.19 0.11 -31.16
CA ALA A 20 -12.13 0.64 -32.00
C ALA A 20 -11.88 -0.36 -33.14
N GLU A 21 -12.08 0.08 -34.37
CA GLU A 21 -11.74 -0.68 -35.57
C GLU A 21 -10.40 -0.18 -36.09
N ILE A 22 -9.37 -1.02 -36.00
CA ILE A 22 -8.04 -0.73 -36.54
C ILE A 22 -7.90 -1.51 -37.84
N THR A 23 -8.02 -0.80 -38.96
CA THR A 23 -7.97 -1.38 -40.31
C THR A 23 -6.55 -1.62 -40.82
N GLY A 24 -5.55 -1.02 -40.18
CA GLY A 24 -4.13 -1.25 -40.45
C GLY A 24 -3.27 -0.43 -39.50
N LEU A 25 -2.16 -1.02 -39.06
CA LEU A 25 -1.19 -0.37 -38.18
C LEU A 25 0.20 -0.48 -38.80
N VAL A 26 0.63 0.58 -39.49
CA VAL A 26 1.98 0.68 -40.04
C VAL A 26 2.82 1.49 -39.06
N MET A 27 3.78 0.84 -38.40
CA MET A 27 4.71 1.49 -37.49
C MET A 27 6.12 1.38 -38.05
N SER A 28 6.75 2.53 -38.31
CA SER A 28 8.19 2.63 -38.48
C SER A 28 8.75 3.37 -37.26
N LEU A 29 9.85 2.87 -36.70
CA LEU A 29 10.39 3.37 -35.45
C LEU A 29 11.88 3.67 -35.61
N ASN A 30 12.24 4.93 -35.40
CA ASN A 30 13.63 5.35 -35.31
C ASN A 30 14.18 5.07 -33.89
N GLU A 31 15.50 4.93 -33.76
CA GLU A 31 16.19 4.68 -32.49
C GLU A 31 15.84 5.74 -31.41
N VAL A 32 15.76 7.01 -31.80
CA VAL A 32 15.35 8.10 -30.88
C VAL A 32 13.91 7.91 -30.39
N GLN A 33 13.00 7.48 -31.27
CA GLN A 33 11.60 7.23 -30.91
C GLN A 33 11.50 6.01 -30.00
N LEU A 34 12.26 4.95 -30.27
CA LEU A 34 12.35 3.78 -29.39
C LEU A 34 12.83 4.19 -27.98
N GLN A 35 13.88 5.01 -27.90
CA GLN A 35 14.39 5.52 -26.63
C GLN A 35 13.32 6.32 -25.86
N GLN A 36 12.59 7.19 -26.54
CA GLN A 36 11.50 7.97 -25.93
C GLN A 36 10.36 7.08 -25.43
N ILE A 37 9.98 6.05 -26.20
CA ILE A 37 8.97 5.07 -25.79
C ILE A 37 9.43 4.33 -24.54
N LEU A 38 10.69 3.92 -24.46
CA LEU A 38 11.23 3.24 -23.27
C LEU A 38 11.21 4.15 -22.03
N ILE A 39 11.54 5.44 -22.19
CA ILE A 39 11.45 6.42 -21.09
C ILE A 39 10.00 6.62 -20.64
N LEU A 40 9.07 6.75 -21.59
CA LEU A 40 7.64 6.85 -21.31
C LEU A 40 7.11 5.60 -20.61
N TRP A 41 7.54 4.43 -21.06
CA TRP A 41 7.18 3.15 -20.47
C TRP A 41 7.66 3.04 -19.03
N ASP A 42 8.93 3.38 -18.75
CA ASP A 42 9.47 3.41 -17.39
C ASP A 42 8.72 4.41 -16.49
N TYR A 43 8.42 5.59 -17.04
CA TYR A 43 7.62 6.59 -16.34
C TYR A 43 6.22 6.09 -16.00
N LEU A 44 5.51 5.48 -16.96
CA LEU A 44 4.16 4.95 -16.76
C LEU A 44 4.17 3.80 -15.75
N SER A 45 5.12 2.87 -15.90
CA SER A 45 5.30 1.71 -15.01
C SER A 45 5.56 2.13 -13.56
N THR A 46 6.31 3.22 -13.35
CA THR A 46 6.64 3.72 -12.01
C THR A 46 5.65 4.78 -11.49
N SER A 47 4.78 5.33 -12.36
CA SER A 47 3.87 6.44 -12.00
C SER A 47 2.86 6.07 -10.92
N GLU A 48 2.32 4.86 -10.96
CA GLU A 48 1.35 4.39 -9.97
C GLU A 48 1.98 4.26 -8.58
N LEU A 49 3.15 3.64 -8.51
CA LEU A 49 3.92 3.52 -7.27
C LEU A 49 4.33 4.90 -6.76
N ARG A 50 4.76 5.79 -7.65
CA ARG A 50 5.08 7.18 -7.31
C ARG A 50 3.86 7.90 -6.72
N ASN A 51 2.69 7.73 -7.31
CA ASN A 51 1.44 8.30 -6.80
C ASN A 51 0.98 7.64 -5.49
N LYS A 52 1.30 6.37 -5.26
CA LYS A 52 0.95 5.68 -4.01
C LYS A 52 1.81 6.14 -2.83
N TYR A 53 3.12 6.30 -3.05
CA TYR A 53 4.10 6.57 -1.99
C TYR A 53 4.67 8.00 -2.02
N TRP A 54 4.07 8.92 -2.78
CA TRP A 54 4.57 10.29 -2.98
C TRP A 54 4.94 11.01 -1.67
N ARG A 55 4.22 10.73 -0.58
CA ARG A 55 4.41 11.34 0.74
C ARG A 55 5.77 11.03 1.38
N TYR A 56 6.36 9.89 1.02
CA TYR A 56 7.65 9.46 1.55
C TYR A 56 8.80 9.89 0.64
N ARG A 57 8.49 10.42 -0.55
CA ARG A 57 9.49 10.71 -1.58
C ARG A 57 10.33 11.94 -1.17
N PRO A 58 11.66 11.91 -1.36
CA PRO A 58 12.50 13.08 -1.16
C PRO A 58 12.08 14.22 -2.09
N TRP A 59 11.97 15.44 -1.56
CA TRP A 59 11.48 16.64 -2.29
C TRP A 59 12.35 17.02 -3.49
N CYS A 60 13.65 16.76 -3.42
CA CYS A 60 14.59 17.03 -4.50
C CYS A 60 14.97 15.71 -5.16
N SER A 61 14.88 15.62 -6.49
CA SER A 61 15.56 14.58 -7.27
C SER A 61 17.07 14.81 -7.20
N LEU A 62 17.64 14.58 -6.02
CA LEU A 62 19.06 14.69 -5.66
C LEU A 62 19.95 13.73 -6.46
N LEU A 63 19.36 12.89 -7.30
CA LEU A 63 20.05 12.02 -8.26
C LEU A 63 20.91 12.82 -9.25
N SER A 64 20.45 14.01 -9.66
CA SER A 64 21.21 14.88 -10.57
C SER A 64 22.45 15.49 -9.90
N LYS A 65 22.33 15.97 -8.66
CA LYS A 65 23.43 16.64 -7.93
C LYS A 65 24.28 15.69 -7.06
N LYS A 66 23.90 14.41 -6.92
CA LYS A 66 24.55 13.37 -6.08
C LYS A 66 25.06 13.91 -4.73
N MET A 67 24.26 14.74 -4.05
CA MET A 67 24.67 15.35 -2.78
C MET A 67 24.89 14.30 -1.69
N LYS A 68 25.84 14.53 -0.78
CA LYS A 68 26.20 13.59 0.29
C LYS A 68 24.95 13.07 1.02
N GLY A 69 24.80 11.74 1.09
CA GLY A 69 23.69 11.09 1.79
C GLY A 69 22.42 10.88 0.95
N TRP A 70 22.43 11.18 -0.35
CA TRP A 70 21.28 10.92 -1.24
C TRP A 70 20.83 9.45 -1.19
N GLN A 71 21.77 8.50 -1.13
CA GLN A 71 21.47 7.07 -1.07
C GLN A 71 20.62 6.72 0.16
N ILE A 72 20.93 7.32 1.31
CA ILE A 72 20.23 7.08 2.57
C ILE A 72 18.80 7.61 2.49
N LEU A 73 18.59 8.78 1.89
CA LEU A 73 17.26 9.35 1.70
C LEU A 73 16.37 8.46 0.81
N TRP A 74 16.94 7.96 -0.29
CA TRP A 74 16.24 7.05 -1.18
C TRP A 74 15.99 5.68 -0.55
N TRP A 75 16.92 5.20 0.28
CA TRP A 75 16.72 3.98 1.06
C TRP A 75 15.59 4.14 2.08
N ARG A 76 15.56 5.25 2.81
CA ARG A 76 14.48 5.57 3.75
C ARG A 76 13.13 5.67 3.06
N TYR A 77 13.09 6.25 1.87
CA TYR A 77 11.89 6.26 1.02
C TYR A 77 11.40 4.84 0.70
N ALA A 78 12.28 3.95 0.25
CA ALA A 78 11.93 2.57 -0.03
C ALA A 78 11.41 1.84 1.22
N GLN A 79 12.08 2.01 2.36
CA GLN A 79 11.68 1.41 3.64
C GLN A 79 10.30 1.90 4.10
N GLU A 80 10.07 3.21 4.15
CA GLU A 80 8.78 3.76 4.62
C GLU A 80 7.62 3.41 3.68
N SER A 81 7.87 3.29 2.38
CA SER A 81 6.87 2.86 1.40
C SER A 81 6.34 1.45 1.72
N ILE A 82 7.25 0.49 1.95
CA ILE A 82 6.90 -0.89 2.32
C ILE A 82 6.26 -0.93 3.71
N LEU A 83 6.84 -0.23 4.69
CA LEU A 83 6.32 -0.20 6.06
C LEU A 83 4.91 0.39 6.13
N SER A 84 4.58 1.36 5.28
CA SER A 84 3.24 1.92 5.20
C SER A 84 2.20 0.86 4.86
N ASP A 85 2.47 0.03 3.84
CA ASP A 85 1.58 -1.06 3.44
C ASP A 85 1.48 -2.14 4.52
N VAL A 86 2.62 -2.51 5.12
CA VAL A 86 2.65 -3.48 6.22
C VAL A 86 1.84 -2.98 7.41
N ARG A 87 2.05 -1.72 7.85
CA ARG A 87 1.29 -1.10 8.94
C ARG A 87 -0.19 -1.05 8.60
N LYS A 88 -0.57 -0.67 7.38
CA LYS A 88 -1.96 -0.61 6.93
C LYS A 88 -2.61 -1.99 6.97
N ARG A 89 -1.92 -3.03 6.49
CA ARG A 89 -2.38 -4.43 6.53
C ARG A 89 -2.50 -4.97 7.95
N LEU A 90 -1.54 -4.64 8.82
CA LEU A 90 -1.53 -5.07 10.22
C LEU A 90 -2.45 -4.23 11.11
N ARG A 91 -2.98 -3.11 10.62
CA ARG A 91 -3.88 -2.25 11.37
C ARG A 91 -5.20 -2.97 11.59
N LYS A 92 -5.28 -3.71 12.69
CA LYS A 92 -6.51 -4.35 13.16
C LYS A 92 -7.38 -3.31 13.86
N SER A 93 -8.03 -2.45 13.07
CA SER A 93 -8.90 -1.37 13.56
C SER A 93 -10.36 -1.80 13.75
N SER A 94 -10.68 -3.08 13.62
CA SER A 94 -12.06 -3.53 13.79
C SER A 94 -12.44 -3.60 15.27
N TRP A 95 -13.67 -3.19 15.58
CA TRP A 95 -14.26 -3.34 16.91
C TRP A 95 -14.23 -4.79 17.40
N ARG A 96 -14.36 -5.75 16.46
CA ARG A 96 -14.21 -7.19 16.75
C ARG A 96 -12.84 -7.53 17.34
N TYR A 97 -11.76 -7.02 16.74
CA TYR A 97 -10.40 -7.25 17.26
C TYR A 97 -10.19 -6.57 18.61
N PHE A 98 -10.70 -5.35 18.78
CA PHE A 98 -10.64 -4.64 20.05
C PHE A 98 -11.38 -5.40 21.16
N GLY A 99 -12.59 -5.90 20.88
CA GLY A 99 -13.36 -6.74 21.80
C GLY A 99 -12.64 -8.03 22.18
N GLN A 100 -12.04 -8.73 21.21
CA GLN A 100 -11.21 -9.91 21.48
C GLN A 100 -10.04 -9.58 22.40
N ARG A 101 -9.35 -8.46 22.17
CA ARG A 101 -8.24 -8.01 23.02
C ARG A 101 -8.71 -7.73 24.45
N LEU A 102 -9.83 -7.03 24.62
CA LEU A 102 -10.41 -6.75 25.94
C LEU A 102 -10.79 -8.04 26.67
N SER A 103 -11.42 -8.99 25.98
CA SER A 103 -11.77 -10.29 26.54
C SER A 103 -10.52 -11.08 26.99
N SER A 104 -9.45 -11.04 26.19
CA SER A 104 -8.18 -11.69 26.53
C SER A 104 -7.52 -11.06 27.75
N CYS A 105 -7.53 -9.73 27.87
CA CYS A 105 -7.06 -9.02 29.06
C CYS A 105 -7.85 -9.41 30.31
N ARG A 106 -9.18 -9.46 30.23
CA ARG A 106 -10.04 -9.90 31.36
C ARG A 106 -9.71 -11.34 31.76
N LYS A 107 -9.57 -12.25 30.79
CA LYS A 107 -9.19 -13.64 31.04
C LYS A 107 -7.83 -13.74 31.73
N TYR A 108 -6.83 -13.00 31.26
CA TYR A 108 -5.51 -12.96 31.87
C TYR A 108 -5.56 -12.48 33.32
N VAL A 109 -6.26 -11.38 33.60
CA VAL A 109 -6.40 -10.84 34.97
C VAL A 109 -7.05 -11.87 35.90
N ASN A 110 -8.09 -12.56 35.43
CA ASN A 110 -8.75 -13.59 36.22
C ASN A 110 -7.80 -14.75 36.53
N LEU A 111 -7.09 -15.27 35.53
CA LEU A 111 -6.10 -16.34 35.73
C LEU A 111 -4.99 -15.90 36.70
N TYR A 112 -4.55 -14.64 36.62
CA TYR A 112 -3.54 -14.10 37.51
C TYR A 112 -4.03 -14.00 38.95
N LYS A 113 -5.27 -13.52 39.17
CA LYS A 113 -5.89 -13.50 40.51
C LYS A 113 -5.99 -14.90 41.09
N THR A 114 -6.52 -15.85 40.32
CA THR A 114 -6.62 -17.25 40.74
C THR A 114 -5.24 -17.83 41.12
N LYS A 115 -4.19 -17.55 40.33
CA LYS A 115 -2.82 -17.96 40.67
C LYS A 115 -2.35 -17.37 42.00
N LEU A 116 -2.63 -16.10 42.26
CA LEU A 116 -2.26 -15.44 43.52
C LEU A 116 -2.99 -16.05 44.72
N ASP A 117 -4.27 -16.38 44.57
CA ASP A 117 -5.06 -17.00 45.63
C ASP A 117 -4.49 -18.38 45.99
N PHE A 118 -4.14 -19.20 44.99
CA PHE A 118 -3.47 -20.48 45.22
C PHE A 118 -2.15 -20.35 45.99
N LEU A 119 -1.32 -19.36 45.62
CA LEU A 119 -0.04 -19.13 46.31
C LEU A 119 -0.23 -18.71 47.77
N ARG A 120 -1.26 -17.91 48.07
CA ARG A 120 -1.58 -17.49 49.45
C ARG A 120 -2.04 -18.66 50.31
N HIS A 121 -2.90 -19.53 49.76
CA HIS A 121 -3.34 -20.72 50.49
C HIS A 121 -2.21 -21.72 50.74
N TYR A 122 -1.25 -21.85 49.81
CA TYR A 122 -0.08 -22.72 49.98
C TYR A 122 0.96 -22.22 51.00
N GLN A 123 0.96 -20.92 51.33
CA GLN A 123 1.89 -20.33 52.33
C GLN A 123 1.31 -20.28 53.75
N GLY A 124 0.02 -20.59 53.91
CA GLY A 124 -0.69 -20.60 55.20
C GLY A 124 -1.01 -22.00 55.74
N SER A 125 -0.52 -23.07 55.10
CA SER A 125 -0.49 -24.47 55.59
C SER A 125 0.95 -24.87 55.85
#